data_AF-A0A7S1DET8-F1
#
_entry.id   AF-A0A7S1DET8-F1
#
_cell.length_a   1.000
_cell.length_b   1.000
_cell.length_c   1.000
_cell.angle_alpha   90.00
_cell.angle_beta   90.00
_cell.angle_gamma   90.00
#
_symmetry.space_group_name_H-M   'P 1'
#
loop_
_entity.id
_entity.type
_entity.pdbx_description
1 polymer ?
#
loop_
_entity_poly.entity_id
_entity_poly.type
_entity_poly.pdbx_seq_one_letter_code
_entity_poly.pdbx_strand_id
1 'polypeptide(L)'
;GATMANTNATVAREAHPSPKPEGKMHSLSKGGATLVWSGSVWWVGDFPCVWTSLSTRQSSRWDHGIIPRILLMKPLCALFLLTLHDSVNQVSQQGTVVSNNISLQPDDVICGQSTNLSDYHPGNIRYRSTIARLQSAYQSNRRGSQQAEVVQEVLDVIFGTGGRFLIKVDKEKEPPTWDLAPQATYLEKIKKALRRK
;
A
#
# COMPACT_ATOMS: atom_id res chain seq x y z
N GLY A 1 33.57 -18.46 50.40
CA GLY A 1 32.86 -17.66 49.38
C GLY A 1 31.85 -18.56 48.72
N ALA A 2 30.57 -18.24 48.86
CA ALA A 2 29.47 -19.11 48.46
C ALA A 2 29.14 -18.95 46.96
N THR A 3 29.03 -20.08 46.26
CA THR A 3 28.62 -20.19 44.86
C THR A 3 27.09 -20.26 44.80
N MET A 4 26.44 -19.25 44.20
CA MET A 4 25.00 -19.28 43.94
C MET A 4 24.72 -19.89 42.55
N ALA A 5 24.00 -21.00 42.53
CA ALA A 5 23.47 -21.63 41.33
C ALA A 5 22.15 -20.96 40.94
N ASN A 6 22.03 -20.51 39.69
CA ASN A 6 20.83 -19.92 39.12
C ASN A 6 20.09 -20.97 38.29
N THR A 7 18.93 -21.40 38.77
CA THR A 7 18.02 -22.34 38.09
C THR A 7 16.96 -21.56 37.31
N ASN A 8 17.06 -21.53 35.99
CA ASN A 8 16.00 -21.02 35.12
C ASN A 8 14.92 -22.09 34.94
N ALA A 9 13.72 -21.77 35.39
CA ALA A 9 12.52 -22.58 35.24
C ALA A 9 11.91 -22.42 33.84
N THR A 10 11.74 -23.54 33.14
CA THR A 10 11.06 -23.66 31.85
C THR A 10 9.55 -23.52 32.06
N VAL A 11 8.96 -22.43 31.58
CA VAL A 11 7.50 -22.22 31.57
C VAL A 11 6.93 -22.84 30.29
N ALA A 12 6.10 -23.87 30.45
CA ALA A 12 5.33 -24.48 29.36
C ALA A 12 4.23 -23.53 28.90
N ARG A 13 4.14 -23.30 27.58
CA ARG A 13 3.08 -22.51 26.94
C ARG A 13 1.85 -23.38 26.70
N GLU A 14 0.72 -23.03 27.33
CA GLU A 14 -0.59 -23.59 27.07
C GLU A 14 -1.07 -23.25 25.64
N ALA A 15 -1.63 -24.24 24.96
CA ALA A 15 -2.20 -24.10 23.62
C ALA A 15 -3.63 -23.53 23.70
N HIS A 16 -3.84 -22.38 23.08
CA HIS A 16 -5.17 -21.77 22.94
C HIS A 16 -6.04 -22.53 21.92
N PRO A 17 -7.34 -22.76 22.20
CA PRO A 17 -8.25 -23.41 21.27
C PRO A 17 -8.69 -22.47 20.12
N SER A 18 -8.67 -22.99 18.89
CA SER A 18 -9.12 -22.30 17.67
C SER A 18 -10.63 -22.01 17.68
N PRO A 19 -11.06 -20.79 17.25
CA PRO A 19 -12.47 -20.45 17.14
C PRO A 19 -13.12 -21.13 15.92
N LYS A 20 -14.34 -21.66 16.12
CA LYS A 20 -15.20 -22.21 15.06
C LYS A 20 -15.79 -21.07 14.22
N PRO A 21 -15.85 -21.20 12.87
CA PRO A 21 -16.50 -20.18 12.04
C PRO A 21 -18.03 -20.31 12.09
N GLU A 22 -18.70 -19.28 12.64
CA GLU A 22 -20.14 -19.09 12.51
C GLU A 22 -20.47 -18.42 11.17
N GLY A 23 -21.09 -19.16 10.24
CA GLY A 23 -21.56 -18.62 8.97
C GLY A 23 -22.90 -17.88 9.13
N LYS A 24 -22.88 -16.55 9.20
CA LYS A 24 -24.07 -15.71 9.03
C LYS A 24 -24.37 -15.49 7.56
N MET A 25 -25.49 -16.03 7.08
CA MET A 25 -26.05 -15.74 5.75
C MET A 25 -26.81 -14.40 5.80
N HIS A 26 -26.31 -13.40 5.08
CA HIS A 26 -27.05 -12.16 4.83
C HIS A 26 -27.64 -12.21 3.42
N SER A 27 -28.96 -12.21 3.30
CA SER A 27 -29.65 -11.95 2.05
C SER A 27 -30.05 -10.47 1.98
N LEU A 28 -29.74 -9.81 0.87
CA LEU A 28 -30.20 -8.45 0.60
C LEU A 28 -31.01 -8.50 -0.70
N SER A 29 -32.32 -8.24 -0.59
CA SER A 29 -33.22 -8.17 -1.74
C SER A 29 -33.54 -6.71 -2.06
N LYS A 30 -33.10 -6.24 -3.23
CA LYS A 30 -33.62 -5.03 -3.87
C LYS A 30 -33.77 -5.30 -5.36
N GLY A 31 -35.03 -5.35 -5.83
CA GLY A 31 -35.40 -5.28 -7.24
C GLY A 31 -35.12 -6.53 -8.07
N GLY A 32 -36.03 -7.50 -8.03
CA GLY A 32 -36.31 -8.44 -9.15
C GLY A 32 -35.24 -9.42 -9.61
N ALA A 33 -34.01 -9.37 -9.09
CA ALA A 33 -32.94 -10.31 -9.42
C ALA A 33 -32.34 -10.92 -8.14
N THR A 34 -32.58 -12.20 -7.92
CA THR A 34 -31.97 -12.97 -6.82
C THR A 34 -30.58 -13.42 -7.24
N LEU A 35 -29.54 -12.76 -6.73
CA LEU A 35 -28.17 -13.24 -6.84
C LEU A 35 -27.91 -14.23 -5.70
N VAL A 36 -27.81 -15.52 -6.04
CA VAL A 36 -27.40 -16.56 -5.08
C VAL A 36 -25.88 -16.69 -5.14
N TRP A 37 -25.21 -16.39 -4.03
CA TRP A 37 -23.77 -16.59 -3.88
C TRP A 37 -23.53 -17.93 -3.20
N SER A 38 -22.93 -18.88 -3.91
CA SER A 38 -22.35 -20.08 -3.30
C SER A 38 -20.83 -19.97 -3.42
N GLY A 39 -20.18 -19.47 -2.37
CA GLY A 39 -18.73 -19.55 -2.22
C GLY A 39 -18.39 -20.81 -1.44
N SER A 40 -17.57 -21.69 -2.01
CA SER A 40 -16.91 -22.75 -1.25
C SER A 40 -15.48 -22.31 -1.00
N VAL A 41 -15.10 -22.24 0.27
CA VAL A 41 -13.70 -21.99 0.66
C VAL A 41 -13.02 -23.35 0.73
N TRP A 42 -11.97 -23.52 -0.08
CA TRP A 42 -11.11 -24.70 -0.04
C TRP A 42 -9.74 -24.28 0.49
N TRP A 43 -9.18 -25.13 1.33
CA TRP A 43 -7.84 -24.93 1.89
C TRP A 43 -6.85 -25.76 1.10
N VAL A 44 -5.77 -25.13 0.63
CA VAL A 44 -4.59 -25.83 0.11
C VAL A 44 -3.43 -25.46 1.02
N GLY A 45 -3.22 -26.27 2.06
CA GLY A 45 -2.35 -25.91 3.18
C GLY A 45 -2.97 -24.82 4.07
N ASP A 46 -2.14 -23.91 4.58
CA ASP A 46 -2.56 -22.81 5.49
C ASP A 46 -3.11 -21.58 4.75
N PHE A 47 -3.27 -21.64 3.42
CA PHE A 47 -3.75 -20.51 2.63
C PHE A 47 -5.21 -20.71 2.22
N PRO A 48 -6.11 -19.75 2.54
CA PRO A 48 -7.49 -19.80 2.08
C PRO A 48 -7.58 -19.42 0.60
N CYS A 49 -8.08 -20.34 -0.23
CA CYS A 49 -8.40 -20.07 -1.63
C CYS A 49 -9.91 -19.85 -1.76
N VAL A 50 -10.31 -18.65 -2.21
CA VAL A 50 -11.71 -18.31 -2.44
C VAL A 50 -12.02 -18.45 -3.93
N TRP A 51 -12.78 -19.48 -4.29
CA TRP A 51 -13.34 -19.62 -5.64
C TRP A 51 -14.71 -18.94 -5.67
N THR A 52 -14.88 -17.92 -6.50
CA THR A 52 -16.19 -17.34 -6.77
C THR A 52 -16.69 -17.82 -8.13
N SER A 53 -17.73 -18.66 -8.12
CA SER A 53 -18.45 -19.05 -9.33
C SER A 53 -19.65 -18.12 -9.49
N LEU A 54 -19.61 -17.25 -10.49
CA LEU A 54 -20.74 -16.37 -10.82
C LEU A 54 -21.58 -17.06 -11.90
N SER A 55 -22.66 -17.73 -11.51
CA SER A 55 -23.65 -18.22 -12.47
C SER A 55 -24.77 -17.18 -12.62
N THR A 56 -24.95 -16.65 -13.83
CA THR A 56 -26.08 -15.77 -14.15
C THR A 56 -27.18 -16.64 -14.74
N ARG A 57 -28.28 -16.82 -14.01
CA ARG A 57 -29.47 -17.51 -14.52
C ARG A 57 -30.26 -16.53 -15.39
N GLN A 58 -29.99 -16.50 -16.69
CA GLN A 58 -30.76 -15.70 -17.64
C GLN A 58 -32.12 -16.37 -17.89
N SER A 59 -33.19 -15.60 -17.62
CA SER A 59 -34.56 -15.94 -17.99
C SER A 59 -34.70 -15.89 -19.51
N SER A 60 -35.16 -17.00 -20.07
CA SER A 60 -35.50 -17.22 -21.48
C SER A 60 -36.49 -16.18 -22.01
N ARG A 61 -36.16 -15.57 -23.15
CA ARG A 61 -37.04 -15.25 -24.29
C ARG A 61 -36.45 -14.09 -25.10
N TRP A 62 -35.70 -14.40 -26.16
CA TRP A 62 -35.70 -13.68 -27.45
C TRP A 62 -35.17 -14.64 -28.53
N ASP A 63 -36.00 -14.85 -29.53
CA ASP A 63 -35.76 -15.67 -30.72
C ASP A 63 -34.88 -14.94 -31.76
N HIS A 64 -34.13 -15.76 -32.50
CA HIS A 64 -33.51 -15.54 -33.81
C HIS A 64 -32.65 -14.28 -34.04
N GLY A 65 -31.34 -14.47 -33.90
CA GLY A 65 -30.32 -13.64 -34.55
C GLY A 65 -28.94 -14.26 -34.38
N ILE A 66 -28.36 -14.75 -35.46
CA ILE A 66 -27.02 -15.33 -35.50
C ILE A 66 -26.00 -14.25 -35.10
N ILE A 67 -25.50 -14.31 -33.87
CA ILE A 67 -24.38 -13.49 -33.41
C ILE A 67 -23.13 -14.38 -33.46
N PRO A 68 -22.10 -14.02 -34.25
CA PRO A 68 -20.87 -14.79 -34.27
C PRO A 68 -20.23 -14.78 -32.88
N ARG A 69 -19.82 -15.97 -32.44
CA ARG A 69 -18.99 -16.21 -31.25
C ARG A 69 -17.74 -15.32 -31.29
N ILE A 70 -17.82 -14.12 -30.71
CA ILE A 70 -16.63 -13.38 -30.30
C ILE A 70 -16.16 -14.06 -29.02
N LEU A 71 -15.19 -14.97 -29.19
CA LEU A 71 -14.33 -15.45 -28.11
C LEU A 71 -13.54 -14.25 -27.59
N LEU A 72 -14.15 -13.50 -26.67
CA LEU A 72 -13.47 -12.48 -25.90
C LEU A 72 -12.56 -13.20 -24.89
N MET A 73 -11.38 -13.62 -25.34
CA MET A 73 -10.28 -13.98 -24.45
C MET A 73 -9.94 -12.74 -23.64
N LYS A 74 -10.55 -12.62 -22.46
CA LYS A 74 -10.13 -11.67 -21.45
C LYS A 74 -8.70 -12.05 -21.06
N PRO A 75 -7.72 -11.15 -21.17
CA PRO A 75 -6.35 -11.48 -20.84
C PRO A 75 -6.28 -11.86 -19.35
N LEU A 76 -5.64 -13.00 -19.11
CA LEU A 76 -5.14 -13.48 -17.82
C LEU A 76 -4.06 -12.52 -17.27
N CYS A 77 -4.36 -11.23 -17.14
CA CYS A 77 -3.46 -10.22 -16.59
C CYS A 77 -3.95 -9.69 -15.22
N ALA A 78 -5.12 -10.10 -14.76
CA ALA A 78 -5.64 -9.71 -13.43
C ALA A 78 -5.12 -10.59 -12.28
N LEU A 79 -4.18 -11.52 -12.54
CA LEU A 79 -3.63 -12.46 -11.56
C LEU A 79 -2.11 -12.31 -11.36
N PHE A 80 -1.55 -11.14 -11.71
CA PHE A 80 -0.14 -10.80 -11.41
C PHE A 80 0.01 -9.53 -10.53
N LEU A 81 -1.08 -8.95 -10.05
CA LEU A 81 -1.05 -7.75 -9.18
C LEU A 81 -1.44 -8.03 -7.73
N LEU A 82 -1.37 -9.28 -7.25
CA LEU A 82 -1.71 -9.63 -5.86
C LEU A 82 -0.68 -10.51 -5.13
N THR A 83 0.53 -10.69 -5.66
CA THR A 83 1.57 -11.54 -5.05
C THR A 83 2.88 -10.82 -4.75
N LEU A 84 2.84 -9.51 -4.52
CA LEU A 84 3.89 -8.78 -3.80
C LEU A 84 3.25 -7.80 -2.82
N HIS A 85 2.40 -8.32 -1.93
CA HIS A 85 2.31 -7.75 -0.59
C HIS A 85 3.46 -8.37 0.21
N ASP A 86 4.68 -7.92 -0.10
CA ASP A 86 5.83 -8.23 0.73
C ASP A 86 5.50 -7.89 2.18
N SER A 87 5.92 -8.78 3.06
CA SER A 87 5.97 -8.64 4.51
C SER A 87 6.71 -7.36 4.91
N VAL A 88 6.08 -6.21 4.75
CA VAL A 88 6.52 -4.94 5.32
C VAL A 88 5.76 -4.81 6.62
N ASN A 89 6.42 -5.27 7.69
CA ASN A 89 6.32 -4.78 9.05
C ASN A 89 5.00 -4.07 9.41
N GLN A 90 4.15 -4.76 10.16
CA GLN A 90 3.18 -4.14 11.07
C GLN A 90 3.91 -3.40 12.22
N VAL A 91 4.75 -2.41 11.90
CA VAL A 91 5.11 -1.38 12.87
C VAL A 91 3.92 -0.44 12.95
N SER A 92 3.09 -0.71 13.95
CA SER A 92 2.04 0.13 14.52
C SER A 92 2.07 1.59 14.06
N GLN A 93 1.21 1.94 13.12
CA GLN A 93 0.83 3.33 12.86
C GLN A 93 -0.18 3.79 13.92
N GLN A 94 0.28 3.92 15.17
CA GLN A 94 -0.40 4.74 16.17
C GLN A 94 0.20 6.14 16.09
N GLY A 95 -0.14 6.85 15.02
CA GLY A 95 0.19 8.25 14.85
C GLY A 95 -0.65 9.08 15.82
N THR A 96 -0.10 9.40 16.99
CA THR A 96 -0.63 10.51 17.79
C THR A 96 -0.53 11.76 16.93
N VAL A 97 -1.67 12.31 16.51
CA VAL A 97 -1.76 13.56 15.75
C VAL A 97 -1.41 14.71 16.71
N VAL A 98 -0.13 14.83 17.04
CA VAL A 98 0.39 16.01 17.71
C VAL A 98 0.52 17.06 16.61
N SER A 99 -0.50 17.91 16.46
CA SER A 99 -0.45 19.09 15.59
C SER A 99 0.56 20.08 16.17
N ASN A 100 1.83 19.77 16.01
CA ASN A 100 2.92 20.70 16.26
C ASN A 100 2.93 21.67 15.10
N ASN A 101 2.94 22.97 15.39
CA ASN A 101 3.14 24.00 14.39
C ASN A 101 4.55 23.84 13.81
N ILE A 102 4.68 23.08 12.72
CA ILE A 102 5.97 22.77 12.10
C ILE A 102 6.39 23.96 11.24
N SER A 103 7.46 24.62 11.65
CA SER A 103 8.16 25.61 10.83
C SER A 103 8.91 24.92 9.68
N LEU A 104 8.83 25.51 8.49
CA LEU A 104 9.44 24.99 7.26
C LEU A 104 10.95 25.22 7.28
N GLN A 105 11.74 24.16 7.16
CA GLN A 105 13.20 24.22 7.11
C GLN A 105 13.72 24.15 5.67
N PRO A 106 14.93 24.66 5.37
CA PRO A 106 15.49 24.66 4.01
C PRO A 106 15.66 23.26 3.39
N ASP A 107 15.81 22.22 4.21
CA ASP A 107 16.02 20.84 3.77
C ASP A 107 14.72 20.03 3.70
N ASP A 108 13.59 20.61 4.11
CA ASP A 108 12.30 19.95 4.04
C ASP A 108 11.82 19.81 2.57
N VAL A 109 11.24 18.64 2.27
CA VAL A 109 10.66 18.29 0.98
C VAL A 109 9.16 18.44 1.06
N ILE A 110 8.60 19.37 0.28
CA ILE A 110 7.17 19.63 0.24
C ILE A 110 6.48 18.60 -0.67
N CYS A 111 5.62 17.78 -0.08
CA CYS A 111 4.72 16.84 -0.72
C CYS A 111 3.40 17.52 -1.10
N GLY A 112 2.92 17.25 -2.32
CA GLY A 112 1.70 17.85 -2.86
C GLY A 112 1.88 18.33 -4.30
N GLN A 113 0.76 18.70 -4.91
CA GLN A 113 0.69 19.14 -6.30
C GLN A 113 0.55 20.67 -6.34
N SER A 114 1.51 21.32 -7.00
CA SER A 114 1.48 22.71 -7.48
C SER A 114 1.06 23.79 -6.46
N THR A 115 1.98 24.12 -5.56
CA THR A 115 2.09 25.49 -5.03
C THR A 115 3.39 26.08 -5.56
N ASN A 116 3.41 27.37 -5.89
CA ASN A 116 4.63 28.07 -6.34
C ASN A 116 5.82 27.78 -5.41
N LEU A 117 5.57 27.64 -4.10
CA LEU A 117 6.58 27.30 -3.11
C LEU A 117 7.28 25.96 -3.38
N SER A 118 6.55 24.92 -3.83
CA SER A 118 7.13 23.60 -4.13
C SER A 118 8.18 23.65 -5.24
N ASP A 119 8.09 24.62 -6.15
CA ASP A 119 9.01 24.70 -7.28
C ASP A 119 10.31 25.41 -6.93
N TYR A 120 10.28 26.34 -5.99
CA TYR A 120 11.44 27.14 -5.59
C TYR A 120 12.06 26.74 -4.25
N HIS A 121 11.40 25.86 -3.48
CA HIS A 121 11.91 25.44 -2.18
C HIS A 121 13.27 24.71 -2.31
N PRO A 122 14.30 25.09 -1.54
CA PRO A 122 15.64 24.48 -1.63
C PRO A 122 15.62 22.96 -1.44
N GLY A 123 14.85 22.43 -0.49
CA GLY A 123 14.71 20.99 -0.29
C GLY A 123 14.11 20.26 -1.50
N ASN A 124 13.16 20.89 -2.21
CA ASN A 124 12.60 20.31 -3.43
C ASN A 124 13.57 20.38 -4.62
N ILE A 125 14.41 21.42 -4.69
CA ILE A 125 15.48 21.50 -5.68
C ILE A 125 16.47 20.35 -5.46
N ARG A 126 16.98 20.17 -4.22
CA ARG A 126 17.89 19.07 -3.88
C ARG A 126 17.25 17.71 -4.15
N TYR A 127 15.99 17.53 -3.76
CA TYR A 127 15.23 16.32 -4.04
C TYR A 127 15.19 16.00 -5.54
N ARG A 128 14.89 16.99 -6.40
CA ARG A 128 14.89 16.78 -7.87
C ARG A 128 16.26 16.40 -8.40
N SER A 129 17.34 17.01 -7.88
CA SER A 129 18.72 16.64 -8.25
C SER A 129 19.05 15.20 -7.84
N THR A 130 18.64 14.77 -6.64
CA THR A 130 18.82 13.38 -6.17
C THR A 130 18.04 12.40 -7.04
N ILE A 131 16.78 12.71 -7.38
CA ILE A 131 15.96 11.89 -8.28
C ILE A 131 16.64 11.78 -9.65
N ALA A 132 17.07 12.89 -10.25
CA ALA A 132 17.73 12.88 -11.56
C ALA A 132 19.00 12.01 -11.58
N ARG A 133 19.80 12.05 -10.50
CA ARG A 133 21.00 11.21 -10.35
C ARG A 133 20.67 9.71 -10.30
N LEU A 134 19.60 9.33 -9.59
CA LEU A 134 19.24 7.93 -9.33
C LEU A 134 18.24 7.34 -10.32
N GLN A 135 17.68 8.17 -11.18
CA GLN A 135 16.64 7.78 -12.12
C GLN A 135 17.11 6.70 -13.10
N SER A 136 18.32 6.83 -13.65
CA SER A 136 18.86 5.85 -14.60
C SER A 136 19.00 4.47 -13.96
N ALA A 137 19.53 4.41 -12.73
CA ALA A 137 19.67 3.18 -11.95
C ALA A 137 18.30 2.54 -11.64
N TYR A 138 17.30 3.35 -11.28
CA TYR A 138 15.94 2.85 -11.05
C TYR A 138 15.34 2.22 -12.32
N GLN A 139 15.52 2.89 -13.47
CA GLN A 139 14.95 2.47 -14.75
C GLN A 139 15.68 1.28 -15.40
N SER A 140 16.99 1.13 -15.17
CA SER A 140 17.75 -0.01 -15.68
C SER A 140 17.40 -1.32 -14.96
N ASN A 141 16.95 -1.23 -13.71
CA ASN A 141 16.62 -2.38 -12.88
C ASN A 141 15.24 -2.95 -13.21
N ARG A 142 15.20 -4.23 -13.61
CA ARG A 142 13.94 -4.97 -13.88
C ARG A 142 13.37 -5.66 -12.63
N ARG A 143 14.19 -5.86 -11.60
CA ARG A 143 13.79 -6.55 -10.37
C ARG A 143 13.26 -5.53 -9.35
N GLY A 144 12.13 -5.87 -8.71
CA GLY A 144 11.50 -5.02 -7.70
C GLY A 144 12.39 -4.74 -6.48
N SER A 145 13.21 -5.70 -6.06
CA SER A 145 14.15 -5.54 -4.93
C SER A 145 15.19 -4.45 -5.19
N GLN A 146 15.79 -4.45 -6.38
CA GLN A 146 16.77 -3.44 -6.79
C GLN A 146 16.15 -2.05 -6.94
N GLN A 147 14.88 -1.97 -7.35
CA GLN A 147 14.14 -0.72 -7.35
C GLN A 147 13.87 -0.19 -5.93
N ALA A 148 13.62 -1.09 -4.97
CA ALA A 148 13.45 -0.73 -3.57
C ALA A 148 14.75 -0.18 -2.96
N GLU A 149 15.90 -0.76 -3.31
CA GLU A 149 17.23 -0.25 -2.91
C GLU A 149 17.44 1.20 -3.37
N VAL A 150 17.10 1.52 -4.63
CA VAL A 150 17.23 2.89 -5.14
C VAL A 150 16.28 3.86 -4.42
N VAL A 151 15.06 3.41 -4.07
CA VAL A 151 14.13 4.23 -3.27
C VAL A 151 14.69 4.47 -1.85
N GLN A 152 15.30 3.45 -1.24
CA GLN A 152 15.94 3.59 0.05
C GLN A 152 17.10 4.57 -0.01
N GLU A 153 17.94 4.53 -1.06
CA GLU A 153 19.04 5.48 -1.24
C GLU A 153 18.52 6.93 -1.31
N VAL A 154 17.39 7.18 -1.98
CA VAL A 154 16.77 8.52 -2.00
C VAL A 154 16.40 8.96 -0.58
N LEU A 155 15.80 8.07 0.22
CA LEU A 155 15.42 8.36 1.60
C LEU A 155 16.64 8.65 2.48
N ASP A 156 17.69 7.84 2.35
CA ASP A 156 18.93 7.99 3.11
C ASP A 156 19.60 9.34 2.83
N VAL A 157 19.59 9.80 1.57
CA VAL A 157 20.12 11.13 1.21
C VAL A 157 19.29 12.25 1.84
N ILE A 158 17.95 12.19 1.77
CA ILE A 158 17.09 13.24 2.31
C ILE A 158 17.17 13.27 3.84
N PHE A 159 16.97 12.13 4.51
CA PHE A 159 17.02 12.05 5.97
C PHE A 159 18.45 12.28 6.51
N GLY A 160 19.49 11.88 5.79
CA GLY A 160 20.88 12.15 6.15
C GLY A 160 21.24 13.63 6.18
N THR A 161 20.50 14.47 5.43
CA THR A 161 20.63 15.95 5.50
C THR A 161 19.76 16.59 6.58
N GLY A 162 19.00 15.81 7.35
CA GLY A 162 17.99 16.31 8.30
C GLY A 162 16.68 16.75 7.64
N GLY A 163 16.53 16.55 6.33
CA GLY A 163 15.31 16.89 5.60
C GLY A 163 14.15 15.97 5.98
N ARG A 164 12.93 16.53 6.00
CA ARG A 164 11.70 15.78 6.26
C ARG A 164 10.73 15.94 5.09
N PHE A 165 9.80 15.01 4.95
CA PHE A 165 8.71 15.17 3.98
C PHE A 165 7.53 15.84 4.68
N LEU A 166 7.02 16.92 4.11
CA LEU A 166 5.92 17.70 4.69
C LEU A 166 4.71 17.74 3.75
N ILE A 167 3.51 17.68 4.31
CA ILE A 167 2.25 17.91 3.60
C ILE A 167 1.59 19.19 4.11
N LYS A 168 0.90 19.90 3.21
CA LYS A 168 0.04 21.03 3.59
C LYS A 168 -1.27 20.48 4.16
N VAL A 169 -1.56 20.74 5.44
CA VAL A 169 -2.78 20.27 6.10
C VAL A 169 -3.97 21.15 5.72
N ASP A 170 -3.86 22.44 6.00
CA ASP A 170 -4.92 23.41 5.75
C ASP A 170 -4.61 24.21 4.49
N LYS A 171 -5.36 23.97 3.40
CA LYS A 171 -5.15 24.68 2.13
C LYS A 171 -5.55 26.16 2.20
N GLU A 172 -6.52 26.47 3.06
CA GLU A 172 -7.22 27.77 3.12
C GLU A 172 -6.63 28.74 4.16
N LYS A 173 -5.84 28.27 5.13
CA LYS A 173 -5.24 29.14 6.14
C LYS A 173 -3.99 29.84 5.62
N GLU A 174 -3.87 31.12 5.95
CA GLU A 174 -2.66 31.91 5.87
C GLU A 174 -2.23 32.30 7.29
N PRO A 175 -1.03 31.90 7.76
CA PRO A 175 0.00 31.12 7.07
C PRO A 175 -0.38 29.63 6.88
N PRO A 176 0.21 28.95 5.88
CA PRO A 176 -0.05 27.54 5.65
C PRO A 176 0.49 26.68 6.82
N THR A 177 -0.35 25.76 7.31
CA THR A 177 0.06 24.76 8.30
C THR A 177 0.68 23.55 7.61
N TRP A 178 1.84 23.13 8.09
CA TRP A 178 2.57 21.95 7.61
C TRP A 178 2.52 20.82 8.63
N ASP A 179 2.44 19.59 8.13
CA ASP A 179 2.56 18.37 8.95
C ASP A 179 3.47 17.35 8.28
N LEU A 180 3.97 16.39 9.05
CA LEU A 180 4.80 15.31 8.54
C LEU A 180 4.01 14.45 7.56
N ALA A 181 4.56 14.24 6.37
CA ALA A 181 3.97 13.36 5.38
C ALA A 181 4.03 11.91 5.90
N PRO A 182 2.91 11.16 5.85
CA PRO A 182 2.94 9.75 6.20
C PRO A 182 3.80 8.98 5.20
N GLN A 183 4.37 7.86 5.64
CA GLN A 183 5.34 7.09 4.85
C GLN A 183 4.83 6.69 3.46
N ALA A 184 3.57 6.27 3.37
CA ALA A 184 2.95 5.93 2.10
C ALA A 184 3.01 7.10 1.10
N THR A 185 2.79 8.34 1.55
CA THR A 185 2.73 9.53 0.69
C THR A 185 4.08 9.87 0.08
N TYR A 186 5.16 9.92 0.87
CA TYR A 186 6.47 10.26 0.32
C TYR A 186 7.06 9.12 -0.52
N LEU A 187 6.79 7.85 -0.17
CA LEU A 187 7.19 6.71 -0.99
C LEU A 187 6.52 6.74 -2.37
N GLU A 188 5.23 7.06 -2.42
CA GLU A 188 4.51 7.24 -3.68
C GLU A 188 5.10 8.39 -4.49
N LYS A 189 5.40 9.53 -3.84
CA LYS A 189 6.05 10.69 -4.48
C LYS A 189 7.39 10.30 -5.12
N ILE A 190 8.25 9.57 -4.41
CA ILE A 190 9.56 9.09 -4.90
C ILE A 190 9.38 8.14 -6.09
N LYS A 191 8.54 7.11 -5.95
CA LYS A 191 8.28 6.14 -7.04
C LYS A 191 7.74 6.83 -8.29
N LYS A 192 6.81 7.78 -8.13
CA LYS A 192 6.24 8.56 -9.23
C LYS A 192 7.31 9.43 -9.91
N ALA A 193 8.18 10.07 -9.13
CA ALA A 193 9.26 10.90 -9.66
C ALA A 193 10.28 10.07 -10.46
N LEU A 194 10.72 8.92 -9.95
CA LEU A 194 11.68 8.03 -10.63
C LEU A 194 11.15 7.48 -11.97
N ARG A 195 9.83 7.28 -12.08
CA ARG A 195 9.17 6.79 -13.31
C ARG A 195 9.01 7.86 -14.40
N ARG A 196 9.07 9.15 -14.07
CA ARG A 196 8.76 10.25 -15.01
C ARG A 196 9.97 10.57 -15.89
N LYS A 197 9.87 10.32 -17.19
CA LYS A 197 10.88 10.75 -18.19
C LYS A 197 10.91 12.26 -18.38
#